data_AF-A0A931GZL6-F1
#
_entry.id   AF-A0A931GZL6-F1
#
_cell.length_a   1.000
_cell.length_b   1.000
_cell.length_c   1.000
_cell.angle_alpha   90.00
_cell.angle_beta   90.00
_cell.angle_gamma   90.00
#
_symmetry.space_group_name_H-M   'P 1'
#
loop_
_entity.id
_entity.type
_entity.pdbx_description
1 polymer ?
#
loop_
_entity_poly.entity_id
_entity_poly.type
_entity_poly.pdbx_seq_one_letter_code
_entity_poly.pdbx_strand_id
1 'polypeptide(L)' 'MNNTFDIVYMNNPVKVENTGKTPDGHNSYIVHLPGDELHLVHTEDDEGAGRWMDKQTDNETDVSGEIGQLIELHLVQQQN' A
#
# COMPACT_ATOMS: atom_id res chain seq x y z
N MET A 1 -8.23 14.02 -3.76
CA MET A 1 -8.48 14.02 -2.30
C MET A 1 -7.59 12.94 -1.72
N ASN A 2 -6.65 13.31 -0.85
CA ASN A 2 -5.80 12.32 -0.19
C ASN A 2 -6.62 11.73 0.96
N ASN A 3 -6.97 10.45 0.86
CA ASN A 3 -7.62 9.74 1.95
C ASN A 3 -6.55 9.10 2.81
N THR A 4 -6.57 9.41 4.10
CA THR A 4 -5.64 8.86 5.09
C THR A 4 -6.39 7.91 6.01
N PHE A 5 -5.79 6.78 6.33
CA PHE A 5 -6.33 5.79 7.27
C PHE A 5 -5.19 5.09 8.01
N ASP A 6 -5.52 4.43 9.11
CA ASP A 6 -4.55 3.70 9.91
C ASP A 6 -4.73 2.19 9.72
N ILE A 7 -3.61 1.47 9.66
CA ILE A 7 -3.55 0.01 9.73
C ILE A 7 -2.68 -0.40 10.92
N VAL A 8 -2.77 -1.66 11.35
CA VAL A 8 -1.91 -2.20 12.41
C VAL A 8 -0.84 -3.07 11.77
N TYR A 9 0.42 -2.63 11.83
CA TYR A 9 1.59 -3.37 11.35
C TYR A 9 2.54 -3.65 12.51
N MET A 10 2.94 -4.92 12.70
CA MET A 10 3.78 -5.35 13.83
C MET A 10 3.28 -4.86 15.20
N ASN A 11 1.96 -4.92 15.44
CA ASN A 11 1.27 -4.40 16.63
C ASN A 11 1.36 -2.88 16.87
N ASN A 12 1.80 -2.11 15.87
CA ASN A 12 1.83 -0.65 15.92
C ASN A 12 0.84 -0.05 14.91
N PRO A 13 0.10 1.01 15.29
CA PRO A 13 -0.66 1.77 14.33
C PRO A 13 0.30 2.50 13.39
N VAL A 14 0.11 2.32 12.08
CA VAL A 14 0.86 3.03 11.04
C VAL A 14 -0.11 3.74 10.13
N LYS A 15 0.22 4.99 9.81
CA LYS A 15 -0.62 5.84 8.97
C LYS A 15 -0.35 5.52 7.50
N VAL A 16 -1.42 5.35 6.74
CA VAL A 16 -1.40 5.16 5.29
C VAL A 16 -2.06 6.36 4.62
N GLU A 17 -1.42 6.90 3.60
CA GLU A 17 -1.94 7.99 2.79
C GLU A 17 -2.14 7.51 1.35
N ASN A 18 -3.38 7.51 0.87
CA ASN A 18 -3.65 7.30 -0.55
C ASN A 18 -3.32 8.58 -1.32
N THR A 19 -2.31 8.50 -2.18
CA THR A 19 -1.80 9.61 -3.00
C THR A 19 -2.49 9.70 -4.37
N GLY A 20 -3.43 8.80 -4.65
CA GLY A 20 -4.21 8.75 -5.88
C GLY A 20 -3.68 7.69 -6.85
N LYS A 21 -3.74 8.01 -8.14
CA LYS A 21 -3.28 7.15 -9.23
C LYS A 21 -1.90 7.57 -9.72
N THR A 22 -1.02 6.61 -10.01
CA THR A 22 0.20 6.83 -10.79
C THR A 22 -0.15 7.22 -12.23
N PRO A 23 0.79 7.75 -13.03
CA PRO A 23 0.56 8.03 -14.46
C PRO A 23 0.05 6.82 -15.25
N ASP A 24 0.42 5.61 -14.81
CA ASP A 24 0.03 4.33 -15.41
C ASP A 24 -1.31 3.80 -14.89
N GLY A 25 -2.01 4.56 -14.02
CA GLY A 25 -3.35 4.22 -13.52
C GLY A 25 -3.39 3.32 -12.29
N HIS A 26 -2.24 3.00 -11.69
CA HIS A 26 -2.13 2.18 -10.49
C HIS A 26 -2.39 2.98 -9.22
N ASN A 27 -2.97 2.39 -8.17
CA ASN A 27 -3.16 3.10 -6.90
C ASN A 27 -1.80 3.28 -6.21
N SER A 28 -1.55 4.45 -5.64
CA SER A 28 -0.30 4.80 -4.97
C SER A 28 -0.55 5.22 -3.52
N TYR A 29 0.29 4.72 -2.62
CA TYR A 29 0.17 4.91 -1.18
C TYR A 29 1.52 5.29 -0.56
N ILE A 30 1.49 6.09 0.50
CA ILE A 30 2.64 6.33 1.37
C ILE A 30 2.30 5.78 2.75
N VAL A 31 3.18 4.93 3.29
CA VAL A 31 3.02 4.31 4.60
C VAL A 31 4.09 4.86 5.53
N HIS A 32 3.64 5.49 6.60
CA HIS A 32 4.48 6.15 7.60
C HIS A 32 4.92 5.13 8.65
N LEU A 33 6.10 4.53 8.45
CA LEU A 33 6.69 3.57 9.37
C LEU A 33 7.53 4.29 10.44
N PRO A 34 7.81 3.66 11.59
CA PRO A 34 8.70 4.24 12.60
C PRO A 34 10.13 4.43 12.06
N GLY A 35 10.44 5.66 11.65
CA GLY A 35 11.77 6.05 11.17
C GLY A 35 11.98 5.93 9.67
N ASP A 36 10.94 5.58 8.88
CA ASP A 36 11.02 5.52 7.42
C ASP A 36 9.65 5.71 6.76
N GLU A 37 9.64 5.98 5.47
CA GLU A 37 8.43 6.05 4.65
C GLU A 37 8.49 5.00 3.53
N LEU A 38 7.47 4.15 3.45
CA LEU A 38 7.35 3.16 2.39
C LEU A 38 6.39 3.66 1.32
N HIS A 39 6.87 3.75 0.07
CA HIS A 39 6.09 4.19 -1.07
C HIS A 39 5.57 2.98 -1.83
N LEU A 40 4.28 2.70 -1.70
CA LEU A 40 3.65 1.52 -2.28
C LEU A 40 2.83 1.85 -3.53
N VAL A 41 2.90 0.97 -4.53
CA VAL A 41 2.00 0.98 -5.67
C VAL A 41 1.37 -0.40 -5.82
N HIS A 42 0.05 -0.42 -6.01
CA HIS A 42 -0.68 -1.64 -6.31
C HIS A 42 -0.81 -1.82 -7.82
N THR A 43 -0.04 -2.76 -8.36
CA THR A 43 -0.01 -3.14 -9.77
C THR A 43 -0.75 -4.47 -9.98
N GLU A 44 -1.09 -4.81 -11.22
CA GLU A 44 -1.57 -6.13 -11.59
C GLU A 44 -0.54 -6.74 -12.54
N ASP A 45 -0.24 -8.03 -12.39
CA ASP A 45 0.59 -8.75 -13.36
C ASP A 45 -0.20 -9.16 -14.61
N ASP A 46 0.48 -9.79 -15.57
CA ASP A 46 -0.12 -10.24 -16.83
C ASP A 46 -1.24 -11.30 -16.64
N GLU A 47 -1.29 -11.95 -15.48
CA GLU A 47 -2.32 -12.93 -15.10
C GLU A 47 -3.48 -12.29 -14.30
N GLY A 48 -3.40 -10.99 -14.05
CA GLY A 48 -4.39 -10.22 -13.28
C GLY A 48 -4.26 -10.39 -11.77
N ALA A 49 -3.13 -10.91 -11.28
CA ALA A 49 -2.87 -10.98 -9.85
C ALA A 49 -2.31 -9.63 -9.34
N GLY A 50 -2.89 -9.14 -8.25
CA GLY A 50 -2.45 -7.92 -7.58
C GLY A 50 -1.06 -8.10 -6.96
N ARG A 51 -0.18 -7.14 -7.20
CA ARG A 51 1.17 -7.07 -6.64
C ARG A 51 1.41 -5.73 -5.97
N TRP A 52 2.08 -5.76 -4.83
CA TRP A 52 2.39 -4.59 -4.03
C TRP A 52 3.87 -4.25 -4.14
N MET A 53 4.16 -3.21 -4.92
CA MET A 53 5.50 -2.81 -5.30
C MET A 53 5.98 -1.68 -4.40
N ASP A 54 7.20 -1.79 -3.87
CA ASP A 54 7.91 -0.67 -3.28
C ASP A 54 8.57 0.17 -4.38
N LYS A 55 8.24 1.46 -4.44
CA LYS A 55 8.76 2.38 -5.46
C LYS A 55 10.23 2.73 -5.30
N GLN A 56 10.81 2.53 -4.12
CA GLN A 56 12.23 2.77 -3.90
C GLN A 56 13.08 1.64 -4.50
N THR A 57 12.61 0.39 -4.39
CA THR A 57 13.30 -0.80 -4.91
C THR A 57 12.79 -1.26 -6.28
N ASP A 58 11.68 -0.67 -6.75
CA ASP A 58 10.93 -1.03 -7.96
C ASP A 58 10.62 -2.53 -8.02
N ASN A 59 10.42 -3.15 -6.86
CA ASN A 59 10.16 -4.57 -6.70
C ASN A 59 9.17 -4.81 -5.57
N GLU A 60 8.56 -5.98 -5.59
CA GLU A 60 7.88 -6.51 -4.42
C GLU A 60 8.92 -6.99 -3.42
N THR A 61 8.74 -6.57 -2.17
CA THR A 61 9.51 -6.98 -1.01
C THR A 61 8.57 -7.64 -0.02
N ASP A 62 9.13 -8.40 0.93
CA ASP A 62 8.31 -8.99 2.00
C ASP A 62 7.48 -7.93 2.75
N VAL A 63 8.09 -6.77 2.99
CA VAL A 63 7.45 -5.62 3.67
C VAL A 63 6.34 -5.02 2.81
N SER A 64 6.57 -4.81 1.52
CA SER A 64 5.57 -4.22 0.63
C SER A 64 4.36 -5.14 0.42
N GLY A 65 4.60 -6.45 0.31
CA GLY A 65 3.56 -7.46 0.23
C GLY A 65 2.71 -7.53 1.51
N GLU A 66 3.34 -7.59 2.68
CA GLU A 66 2.64 -7.66 3.96
C GLU A 66 1.80 -6.41 4.23
N ILE A 67 2.38 -5.22 4.07
CA ILE A 67 1.68 -3.96 4.27
C ILE A 67 0.58 -3.78 3.22
N GLY A 68 0.82 -4.18 1.98
CA GLY A 68 -0.18 -4.19 0.92
C GLY A 68 -1.43 -4.98 1.27
N GLN A 69 -1.26 -6.20 1.78
CA GLN A 69 -2.39 -7.03 2.22
C GLN A 69 -3.18 -6.39 3.37
N LEU A 70 -2.51 -5.71 4.30
CA LEU A 70 -3.18 -4.98 5.38
C LEU A 70 -4.01 -3.80 4.85
N ILE A 71 -3.50 -3.10 3.83
CA ILE A 71 -4.24 -2.04 3.13
C ILE A 71 -5.48 -2.62 2.46
N GLU A 72 -5.36 -3.73 1.71
CA GLU A 72 -6.50 -4.38 1.05
C GLU A 72 -7.56 -4.81 2.04
N LEU A 73 -7.16 -5.48 3.12
CA LEU A 73 -8.06 -5.93 4.17
C LEU A 73 -8.86 -4.76 4.76
N HIS A 74 -8.18 -3.64 5.03
CA HIS A 74 -8.83 -2.43 5.53
C HIS A 74 -9.83 -1.86 4.52
N LEU A 75 -9.46 -1.79 3.24
CA LEU A 75 -10.33 -1.27 2.18
C LEU A 75 -11.56 -2.15 1.94
N VAL A 76 -11.45 -3.47 2.09
CA VAL A 76 -12.58 -4.40 2.01
C VAL A 76 -13.51 -4.24 3.22
N GLN A 77 -12.96 -4.07 4.42
CA GLN A 77 -13.75 -3.86 5.63
C GLN A 77 -14.55 -2.55 5.62
N GLN A 78 -14.05 -1.50 4.97
CA GLN A 78 -14.80 -0.23 4.82
C GLN A 78 -15.90 -0.28 3.76
N GLN A 79 -15.89 -1.27 2.85
CA GLN A 79 -16.87 -1.40 1.78
C GLN A 79 -18.10 -2.25 2.16
N ASN A 80 -18.08 -2.87 3.35
CA ASN A 80 -19.18 -3.64 3.93
C ASN A 80 -19.83 -2.89 5.09
#